data_AF-A0A9D1GTF3-F1
#
_entry.id   AF-A0A9D1GTF3-F1
#
_cell.length_a   1.000
_cell.length_b   1.000
_cell.length_c   1.000
_cell.angle_alpha   90.00
_cell.angle_beta   90.00
_cell.angle_gamma   90.00
#
_symmetry.space_group_name_H-M   'P 1'
#
loop_
_entity.id
_entity.type
_entity.pdbx_description
1 polymer ?
#
loop_
_entity_poly.entity_id
_entity_poly.type
_entity_poly.pdbx_seq_one_letter_code
_entity_poly.pdbx_strand_id
1 'polypeptide(L)'
;MTKSELIYIRTELMSLSVFRGITKDTVVSALNSYFGSLESEDTVSSVSEYAEFVSRLYDANGGDLTAHIEELCYDSENIYVRTIGEKKEPKSWITDCVRKELSVLGRVASLTRDELTEPLRWSGFLPDFHSESIDLAKKYFYRVENIGRYGYGKYAHNRMFYIDESGEIIPVKNPDKISLDELVDYEIQRNQIIENTKALLSGKPAANILLTGDAGTGKSSTVKAVANAFYPEGLRIIEVRKEQLRVIPKILDELALNPLKFILFIDDLSFLSDDDDFNGLKAVLEGSVSARSSNVAVYATSNRRHIIRERFSDREGDDIHRNDAMQEMISLSDRFGLHISFNKPDKNTYLDIVAKLAEQYGAGSFDDEMAASAERFALERGGRSARLARQFIDSLLSKK
;
A
#
# COMPACT_ATOMS: atom_id res chain seq x y z
N MET A 1 25.94 -7.54 -29.73
CA MET A 1 26.02 -6.16 -30.27
C MET A 1 27.47 -5.74 -30.37
N THR A 2 27.78 -4.76 -31.21
CA THR A 2 29.12 -4.16 -31.32
C THR A 2 29.37 -3.16 -30.18
N LYS A 3 30.65 -2.94 -29.83
CA LYS A 3 31.07 -1.91 -28.86
C LYS A 3 30.47 -0.54 -29.18
N SER A 4 30.48 -0.14 -30.45
CA SER A 4 29.94 1.15 -30.90
C SER A 4 28.44 1.30 -30.65
N GLU A 5 27.66 0.23 -30.82
CA GLU A 5 26.22 0.27 -30.56
C GLU A 5 25.90 0.38 -29.06
N LEU A 6 26.68 -0.28 -28.19
CA LEU A 6 26.53 -0.14 -26.73
C LEU A 6 26.90 1.27 -26.24
N ILE A 7 27.95 1.87 -26.80
CA ILE A 7 28.33 3.27 -26.49
C ILE A 7 27.23 4.25 -26.96
N TYR A 8 26.60 3.97 -28.10
CA TYR A 8 25.45 4.75 -28.57
C TYR A 8 24.26 4.65 -27.59
N ILE A 9 23.91 3.44 -27.15
CA ILE A 9 22.86 3.24 -26.12
C ILE A 9 23.21 3.99 -24.83
N ARG A 10 24.45 3.91 -24.36
CA ARG A 10 24.92 4.66 -23.19
C ARG A 10 24.70 6.16 -23.37
N THR A 11 25.00 6.70 -24.54
CA THR A 11 24.84 8.12 -24.85
C THR A 11 23.36 8.52 -24.79
N GLU A 12 22.48 7.71 -25.36
CA GLU A 12 21.02 7.91 -25.28
C GLU A 12 20.52 7.82 -23.82
N LEU A 13 20.96 6.82 -23.06
CA LEU A 13 20.64 6.66 -21.64
C LEU A 13 21.09 7.87 -20.81
N MET A 14 22.26 8.43 -21.12
CA MET A 14 22.78 9.63 -20.47
C MET A 14 22.15 10.92 -20.98
N SER A 15 21.32 10.86 -22.03
CA SER A 15 20.56 12.00 -22.55
C SER A 15 19.15 12.12 -21.95
N LEU A 16 18.70 11.13 -21.16
CA LEU A 16 17.39 11.15 -20.50
C LEU A 16 17.21 12.44 -19.68
N SER A 17 16.00 12.97 -19.71
CA SER A 17 15.59 14.23 -19.09
C SER A 17 14.33 14.07 -18.25
N VAL A 18 13.29 13.37 -18.74
CA VAL A 18 12.05 13.10 -17.99
C VAL A 18 12.28 11.95 -17.00
N PHE A 19 12.92 10.88 -17.46
CA PHE A 19 13.31 9.73 -16.64
C PHE A 19 14.73 9.86 -16.08
N ARG A 20 15.27 11.08 -15.99
CA ARG A 20 16.66 11.32 -15.52
C ARG A 20 16.97 10.64 -14.17
N GLY A 21 15.98 10.56 -13.29
CA GLY A 21 16.13 9.91 -11.99
C GLY A 21 16.60 8.44 -12.08
N ILE A 22 16.21 7.73 -13.13
CA ILE A 22 16.55 6.32 -13.37
C ILE A 22 18.06 6.11 -13.48
N THR A 23 18.83 7.11 -13.96
CA THR A 23 20.29 6.96 -14.07
C THR A 23 21.01 6.93 -12.71
N LYS A 24 20.30 7.24 -11.61
CA LYS A 24 20.82 7.15 -10.24
C LYS A 24 20.55 5.80 -9.60
N ASP A 25 19.73 4.96 -10.22
CA ASP A 25 19.48 3.60 -9.75
C ASP A 25 20.79 2.80 -9.71
N THR A 26 20.88 1.88 -8.75
CA THR A 26 22.10 1.10 -8.48
C THR A 26 22.51 0.19 -9.64
N VAL A 27 21.54 -0.45 -10.30
CA VAL A 27 21.75 -1.35 -11.44
C VAL A 27 22.04 -0.52 -12.69
N VAL A 28 21.24 0.50 -12.96
CA VAL A 28 21.41 1.36 -14.15
C VAL A 28 22.74 2.10 -14.10
N SER A 29 23.15 2.57 -12.93
CA SER A 29 24.46 3.21 -12.71
C SER A 29 25.60 2.23 -12.97
N ALA A 30 25.52 0.99 -12.48
CA ALA A 30 26.52 -0.04 -12.75
C ALA A 30 26.57 -0.43 -14.24
N LEU A 31 25.43 -0.55 -14.91
CA LEU A 31 25.38 -0.79 -16.34
C LEU A 31 26.02 0.37 -17.14
N ASN A 32 25.83 1.61 -16.70
CA ASN A 32 26.48 2.76 -17.31
C ASN A 32 28.01 2.76 -17.06
N SER A 33 28.47 2.36 -15.88
CA SER A 33 29.91 2.15 -15.61
C SER A 33 30.47 1.06 -16.50
N TYR A 34 29.75 -0.05 -16.68
CA TYR A 34 30.09 -1.10 -17.63
C TYR A 34 30.26 -0.57 -19.04
N PHE A 35 29.28 0.17 -19.58
CA PHE A 35 29.42 0.76 -20.92
C PHE A 35 30.62 1.71 -21.04
N GLY A 36 30.95 2.44 -19.98
CA GLY A 36 32.13 3.30 -19.95
C GLY A 36 33.45 2.52 -19.94
N SER A 37 33.50 1.40 -19.22
CA SER A 37 34.70 0.55 -19.17
C SER A 37 35.08 -0.03 -20.54
N LEU A 38 34.10 -0.27 -21.42
CA LEU A 38 34.36 -0.73 -22.77
C LEU A 38 35.24 0.22 -23.57
N GLU A 39 35.31 1.51 -23.21
CA GLU A 39 36.15 2.52 -23.89
C GLU A 39 37.65 2.36 -23.58
N SER A 40 38.03 1.80 -22.42
CA SER A 40 39.42 1.82 -21.91
C SER A 40 40.34 0.72 -22.48
N GLU A 41 39.82 -0.18 -23.32
CA GLU A 41 40.51 -1.40 -23.82
C GLU A 41 41.03 -2.35 -22.73
N ASP A 42 40.73 -2.10 -21.45
CA ASP A 42 41.06 -2.99 -20.35
C ASP A 42 39.98 -4.05 -20.15
N THR A 43 40.31 -5.29 -20.55
CA THR A 43 39.41 -6.43 -20.42
C THR A 43 39.12 -6.77 -18.96
N VAL A 44 40.08 -6.63 -18.04
CA VAL A 44 39.88 -6.99 -16.62
C VAL A 44 38.89 -6.02 -15.98
N SER A 45 39.09 -4.71 -16.20
CA SER A 45 38.14 -3.69 -15.75
C SER A 45 36.75 -3.92 -16.35
N SER A 46 36.64 -4.19 -17.65
CA SER A 46 35.34 -4.38 -18.30
C SER A 46 34.58 -5.61 -17.80
N VAL A 47 35.29 -6.71 -17.57
CA VAL A 47 34.73 -7.92 -16.96
C VAL A 47 34.27 -7.67 -15.52
N SER A 48 35.06 -6.92 -14.73
CA SER A 48 34.70 -6.57 -13.36
C SER A 48 33.43 -5.71 -13.30
N GLU A 49 33.30 -4.71 -14.17
CA GLU A 49 32.13 -3.83 -14.21
C GLU A 49 30.87 -4.57 -14.70
N TYR A 50 31.02 -5.51 -15.65
CA TYR A 50 29.92 -6.40 -16.05
C TYR A 50 29.45 -7.25 -14.87
N ALA A 51 30.39 -7.85 -14.12
CA ALA A 51 30.07 -8.66 -12.96
C ALA A 51 29.39 -7.84 -11.84
N GLU A 52 29.82 -6.59 -11.62
CA GLU A 52 29.19 -5.66 -10.68
C GLU A 52 27.75 -5.33 -11.10
N PHE A 53 27.52 -5.05 -12.39
CA PHE A 53 26.17 -4.84 -12.94
C PHE A 53 25.26 -6.04 -12.64
N VAL A 54 25.71 -7.26 -12.99
CA VAL A 54 24.89 -8.46 -12.78
C VAL A 54 24.70 -8.76 -11.29
N SER A 55 25.70 -8.50 -10.44
CA SER A 55 25.57 -8.66 -8.98
C SER A 55 24.46 -7.77 -8.42
N ARG A 56 24.42 -6.49 -8.82
CA ARG A 56 23.36 -5.57 -8.37
C ARG A 56 22.00 -5.96 -8.93
N LEU A 57 21.96 -6.48 -10.16
CA LEU A 57 20.74 -7.00 -10.74
C LEU A 57 20.27 -8.29 -10.05
N TYR A 58 21.14 -9.11 -9.47
CA TYR A 58 20.68 -10.23 -8.63
C TYR A 58 20.01 -9.75 -7.35
N ASP A 59 20.58 -8.72 -6.70
CA ASP A 59 19.98 -8.11 -5.52
C ASP A 59 18.64 -7.41 -5.86
N ALA A 60 18.50 -6.92 -7.09
CA ALA A 60 17.32 -6.18 -7.57
C ALA A 60 16.51 -6.97 -8.60
N ASN A 61 15.31 -7.44 -8.25
CA ASN A 61 14.47 -8.27 -9.14
C ASN A 61 15.09 -9.62 -9.54
N GLY A 62 16.05 -10.14 -8.76
CA GLY A 62 16.49 -11.53 -8.88
C GLY A 62 17.17 -11.88 -10.20
N GLY A 63 17.78 -10.89 -10.87
CA GLY A 63 18.47 -11.09 -12.15
C GLY A 63 17.65 -10.73 -13.38
N ASP A 64 16.47 -10.14 -13.25
CA ASP A 64 15.60 -9.78 -14.39
C ASP A 64 15.76 -8.29 -14.78
N LEU A 65 16.52 -8.04 -15.84
CA LEU A 65 16.78 -6.68 -16.34
C LEU A 65 15.51 -6.02 -16.89
N THR A 66 14.67 -6.80 -17.58
CA THR A 66 13.47 -6.29 -18.22
C THR A 66 12.45 -5.84 -17.17
N ALA A 67 12.19 -6.69 -16.18
CA ALA A 67 11.32 -6.35 -15.05
C ALA A 67 11.87 -5.17 -14.26
N HIS A 68 13.18 -5.10 -14.05
CA HIS A 68 13.81 -4.01 -13.32
C HIS A 68 13.66 -2.64 -13.98
N ILE A 69 13.96 -2.51 -15.28
CA ILE A 69 13.77 -1.24 -16.00
C ILE A 69 12.27 -0.87 -16.09
N GLU A 70 11.40 -1.86 -16.28
CA GLU A 70 9.95 -1.66 -16.29
C GLU A 70 9.45 -1.07 -14.96
N GLU A 71 9.86 -1.66 -13.83
CA GLU A 71 9.52 -1.17 -12.49
C GLU A 71 10.02 0.25 -12.24
N LEU A 72 11.29 0.55 -12.59
CA LEU A 72 11.85 1.90 -12.46
C LEU A 72 11.07 2.95 -13.26
N CYS A 73 10.55 2.59 -14.43
CA CYS A 73 9.72 3.49 -15.22
C CYS A 73 8.37 3.75 -14.54
N TYR A 74 7.76 2.73 -13.95
CA TYR A 74 6.48 2.83 -13.26
C TYR A 74 6.57 3.58 -11.92
N ASP A 75 7.69 3.44 -11.22
CA ASP A 75 7.99 4.16 -9.98
C ASP A 75 8.52 5.58 -10.22
N SER A 76 8.76 5.95 -11.47
CA SER A 76 9.23 7.29 -11.82
C SER A 76 8.15 8.34 -11.58
N GLU A 77 8.29 9.11 -10.51
CA GLU A 77 7.51 10.34 -10.31
C GLU A 77 8.10 11.48 -11.15
N ASN A 78 7.73 11.53 -12.42
CA ASN A 78 8.20 12.53 -13.38
C ASN A 78 7.12 13.58 -13.72
N ILE A 79 7.53 14.66 -14.40
CA ILE A 79 6.63 15.77 -14.74
C ILE A 79 5.44 15.33 -15.62
N TYR A 80 5.62 14.33 -16.47
CA TYR A 80 4.59 13.85 -17.38
C TYR A 80 3.45 13.17 -16.62
N VAL A 81 3.75 12.18 -15.78
CA VAL A 81 2.72 11.47 -14.99
C VAL A 81 2.04 12.36 -13.96
N ARG A 82 2.77 13.29 -13.33
CA ARG A 82 2.17 14.26 -12.39
C ARG A 82 1.17 15.18 -13.10
N THR A 83 1.53 15.70 -14.28
CA THR A 83 0.63 16.57 -15.06
C THR A 83 -0.66 15.83 -15.43
N ILE A 84 -0.55 14.56 -15.84
CA ILE A 84 -1.72 13.72 -16.17
C ILE A 84 -2.53 13.38 -14.92
N GLY A 85 -1.88 13.07 -13.79
CA GLY A 85 -2.52 12.81 -12.51
C GLY A 85 -3.37 13.99 -12.02
N GLU A 86 -2.88 15.21 -12.24
CA GLU A 86 -3.59 16.46 -12.00
C GLU A 86 -4.72 16.75 -13.02
N LYS A 87 -5.00 15.83 -13.94
CA LYS A 87 -5.95 15.99 -15.06
C LYS A 87 -5.63 17.17 -15.97
N LYS A 88 -4.35 17.52 -16.10
CA LYS A 88 -3.87 18.54 -17.04
C LYS A 88 -3.26 17.86 -18.27
N GLU A 89 -3.24 18.59 -19.37
CA GLU A 89 -2.60 18.13 -20.60
C GLU A 89 -1.09 18.44 -20.57
N PRO A 90 -0.22 17.42 -20.70
CA PRO A 90 1.22 17.65 -20.85
C PRO A 90 1.53 18.39 -22.14
N LYS A 91 2.58 19.21 -22.12
CA LYS A 91 3.06 19.87 -23.34
C LYS A 91 3.52 18.83 -24.35
N SER A 92 3.30 19.08 -25.65
CA SER A 92 3.60 18.14 -26.74
C SER A 92 5.06 17.68 -26.71
N TRP A 93 6.01 18.60 -26.51
CA TRP A 93 7.44 18.27 -26.45
C TRP A 93 7.82 17.38 -25.26
N ILE A 94 7.09 17.45 -24.14
CA ILE A 94 7.29 16.53 -23.01
C ILE A 94 6.79 15.14 -23.40
N THR A 95 5.62 15.07 -24.05
CA THR A 95 5.04 13.79 -24.51
C THR A 95 5.94 13.11 -25.55
N ASP A 96 6.47 13.88 -26.51
CA ASP A 96 7.38 13.38 -27.53
C ASP A 96 8.72 12.92 -26.92
N CYS A 97 9.19 13.64 -25.91
CA CYS A 97 10.37 13.26 -25.14
C CYS A 97 10.15 11.94 -24.39
N VAL A 98 9.02 11.77 -23.69
CA VAL A 98 8.66 10.51 -23.01
C VAL A 98 8.64 9.33 -23.97
N ARG A 99 8.04 9.46 -25.17
CA ARG A 99 8.04 8.37 -26.17
C ARG A 99 9.45 7.95 -26.55
N LYS A 100 10.34 8.92 -26.80
CA LYS A 100 11.73 8.64 -27.18
C LYS A 100 12.50 8.02 -26.02
N GLU A 101 12.37 8.55 -24.82
CA GLU A 101 13.03 8.03 -23.62
C GLU A 101 12.59 6.60 -23.29
N LEU A 102 11.29 6.28 -23.42
CA LEU A 102 10.78 4.92 -23.25
C LEU A 102 11.29 3.96 -24.33
N SER A 103 11.54 4.44 -25.55
CA SER A 103 12.18 3.62 -26.59
C SER A 103 13.63 3.31 -26.25
N VAL A 104 14.36 4.26 -25.67
CA VAL A 104 15.74 4.04 -25.19
C VAL A 104 15.74 3.04 -24.03
N LEU A 105 14.90 3.27 -23.03
CA LEU A 105 14.77 2.40 -21.87
C LEU A 105 14.29 1.00 -22.26
N GLY A 106 13.38 0.87 -23.22
CA GLY A 106 12.94 -0.42 -23.77
C GLY A 106 14.07 -1.19 -24.45
N ARG A 107 14.97 -0.49 -25.17
CA ARG A 107 16.18 -1.11 -25.72
C ARG A 107 17.13 -1.58 -24.63
N VAL A 108 17.37 -0.74 -23.61
CA VAL A 108 18.19 -1.12 -22.44
C VAL A 108 17.60 -2.34 -21.72
N ALA A 109 16.29 -2.36 -21.50
CA ALA A 109 15.56 -3.45 -20.86
C ALA A 109 15.63 -4.77 -21.64
N SER A 110 15.86 -4.71 -22.95
CA SER A 110 15.92 -5.87 -23.84
C SER A 110 17.35 -6.34 -24.13
N LEU A 111 18.37 -5.73 -23.51
CA LEU A 111 19.77 -6.11 -23.73
C LEU A 111 20.04 -7.50 -23.17
N THR A 112 20.47 -8.40 -24.04
CA THR A 112 20.78 -9.77 -23.66
C THR A 112 22.20 -9.92 -23.15
N ARG A 113 22.45 -11.00 -22.39
CA ARG A 113 23.78 -11.39 -21.93
C ARG A 113 24.78 -11.52 -23.08
N ASP A 114 24.38 -12.15 -24.19
CA ASP A 114 25.27 -12.30 -25.35
C ASP A 114 25.60 -10.96 -25.99
N GLU A 115 24.63 -10.05 -26.08
CA GLU A 115 24.87 -8.71 -26.63
C GLU A 115 25.82 -7.88 -25.78
N LEU A 116 25.70 -7.97 -24.46
CA LEU A 116 26.58 -7.28 -23.52
C LEU A 116 27.97 -7.90 -23.49
N THR A 117 28.12 -9.22 -23.59
CA THR A 117 29.41 -9.91 -23.39
C THR A 117 30.24 -10.07 -24.67
N GLU A 118 29.63 -10.03 -25.85
CA GLU A 118 30.33 -10.13 -27.15
C GLU A 118 31.53 -9.15 -27.29
N PRO A 119 31.43 -7.85 -26.89
CA PRO A 119 32.55 -6.92 -26.99
C PRO A 119 33.74 -7.23 -26.08
N LEU A 120 33.55 -8.01 -25.01
CA LEU A 120 34.60 -8.34 -24.04
C LEU A 120 35.66 -9.27 -24.63
N ARG A 121 35.30 -10.05 -25.66
CA ARG A 121 36.18 -11.06 -26.29
C ARG A 121 36.90 -11.97 -25.28
N TRP A 122 36.24 -12.24 -24.15
CA TRP A 122 36.76 -13.03 -23.07
C TRP A 122 35.96 -14.31 -22.92
N SER A 123 36.65 -15.45 -22.83
CA SER A 123 36.06 -16.78 -22.78
C SER A 123 35.97 -17.37 -21.38
N GLY A 124 36.27 -16.58 -20.34
CA GLY A 124 36.15 -17.02 -18.95
C GLY A 124 34.72 -16.96 -18.42
N PHE A 125 34.57 -17.14 -17.11
CA PHE A 125 33.27 -17.15 -16.46
C PHE A 125 32.65 -15.76 -16.42
N LEU A 126 31.47 -15.60 -17.04
CA LEU A 126 30.65 -14.40 -16.97
C LEU A 126 29.27 -14.77 -16.40
N PRO A 127 28.76 -14.05 -15.37
CA PRO A 127 27.45 -14.33 -14.81
C PRO A 127 26.34 -14.07 -15.85
N ASP A 128 25.23 -14.81 -15.71
CA ASP A 128 24.08 -14.74 -16.60
C ASP A 128 22.94 -13.93 -15.98
N PHE A 129 22.00 -13.45 -16.78
CA PHE A 129 20.82 -12.74 -16.28
C PHE A 129 19.66 -12.86 -17.26
N HIS A 130 18.44 -12.64 -16.79
CA HIS A 130 17.25 -12.70 -17.62
C HIS A 130 16.94 -11.34 -18.27
N SER A 131 16.55 -11.39 -19.53
CA SER A 131 15.94 -10.27 -20.26
C SER A 131 15.08 -10.80 -21.39
N GLU A 132 14.08 -10.02 -21.78
CA GLU A 132 13.21 -10.28 -22.91
C GLU A 132 12.90 -8.99 -23.69
N SER A 133 12.44 -9.14 -24.92
CA SER A 133 12.03 -7.99 -25.72
C SER A 133 10.72 -7.39 -25.18
N ILE A 134 10.72 -6.07 -24.93
CA ILE A 134 9.59 -5.36 -24.35
C ILE A 134 9.19 -4.11 -25.15
N ASP A 135 7.88 -3.94 -25.39
CA ASP A 135 7.30 -2.66 -25.81
C ASP A 135 6.96 -1.82 -24.58
N LEU A 136 8.02 -1.25 -23.98
CA LEU A 136 7.91 -0.50 -22.73
C LEU A 136 7.02 0.75 -22.90
N ALA A 137 7.08 1.40 -24.06
CA ALA A 137 6.26 2.55 -24.37
C ALA A 137 4.77 2.19 -24.32
N LYS A 138 4.36 1.11 -24.99
CA LYS A 138 2.97 0.65 -24.97
C LYS A 138 2.50 0.31 -23.56
N LYS A 139 3.27 -0.46 -22.78
CA LYS A 139 2.88 -0.82 -21.41
C LYS A 139 2.77 0.42 -20.52
N TYR A 140 3.73 1.34 -20.62
CA TYR A 140 3.71 2.59 -19.86
C TYR A 140 2.50 3.46 -20.21
N PHE A 141 2.23 3.69 -21.50
CA PHE A 141 1.07 4.51 -21.90
C PHE A 141 -0.26 3.87 -21.52
N TYR A 142 -0.38 2.54 -21.56
CA TYR A 142 -1.55 1.84 -21.04
C TYR A 142 -1.78 2.15 -19.54
N ARG A 143 -0.73 2.16 -18.73
CA ARG A 143 -0.83 2.55 -17.31
C ARG A 143 -1.20 4.02 -17.14
N VAL A 144 -0.65 4.89 -17.97
CA VAL A 144 -0.96 6.33 -17.96
C VAL A 144 -2.42 6.61 -18.34
N GLU A 145 -2.96 5.90 -19.32
CA GLU A 145 -4.40 5.95 -19.66
C GLU A 145 -5.27 5.49 -18.49
N ASN A 146 -4.74 4.58 -17.67
CA ASN A 146 -5.40 4.02 -16.49
C ASN A 146 -4.79 4.55 -15.18
N ILE A 147 -4.29 5.79 -15.16
CA ILE A 147 -3.50 6.33 -14.03
C ILE A 147 -4.26 6.35 -12.70
N GLY A 148 -5.59 6.44 -12.74
CA GLY A 148 -6.44 6.34 -11.54
C GLY A 148 -6.45 4.96 -10.88
N ARG A 149 -5.98 3.91 -11.57
CA ARG A 149 -5.82 2.55 -11.04
C ARG A 149 -4.37 2.25 -10.67
N TYR A 150 -3.45 2.64 -11.54
CA TYR A 150 -2.04 2.29 -11.41
C TYR A 150 -1.23 3.30 -10.61
N GLY A 151 -1.60 4.59 -10.64
CA GLY A 151 -0.84 5.66 -10.02
C GLY A 151 0.58 5.82 -10.57
N TYR A 152 1.43 6.47 -9.78
CA TYR A 152 2.85 6.68 -10.06
C TYR A 152 3.64 6.81 -8.75
N GLY A 153 4.97 6.80 -8.84
CA GLY A 153 5.83 6.97 -7.68
C GLY A 153 5.71 5.81 -6.69
N LYS A 154 5.97 6.09 -5.40
CA LYS A 154 5.85 5.10 -4.31
C LYS A 154 4.46 4.43 -4.22
N TYR A 155 3.43 5.05 -4.79
CA TYR A 155 2.05 4.55 -4.81
C TYR A 155 1.76 3.53 -5.91
N ALA A 156 2.65 3.38 -6.90
CA ALA A 156 2.42 2.52 -8.05
C ALA A 156 2.31 1.04 -7.68
N HIS A 157 3.24 0.54 -6.86
CA HIS A 157 3.33 -0.88 -6.49
C HIS A 157 2.95 -1.17 -5.03
N ASN A 158 3.06 -0.17 -4.15
CA ASN A 158 2.75 -0.37 -2.74
C ASN A 158 1.27 -0.12 -2.48
N ARG A 159 0.62 -1.05 -1.78
CA ARG A 159 -0.81 -0.97 -1.43
C ARG A 159 -1.09 -0.27 -0.10
N MET A 160 -0.13 -0.35 0.81
CA MET A 160 -0.27 0.04 2.20
C MET A 160 0.93 0.86 2.65
N PHE A 161 0.67 1.89 3.43
CA PHE A 161 1.66 2.83 3.91
C PHE A 161 1.44 3.11 5.38
N TYR A 162 2.47 3.64 6.03
CA TYR A 162 2.38 4.23 7.35
C TYR A 162 3.04 5.60 7.33
N ILE A 163 2.73 6.42 8.34
CA ILE A 163 3.42 7.70 8.56
C ILE A 163 4.60 7.44 9.50
N ASP A 164 5.78 7.91 9.14
CA ASP A 164 6.96 7.83 10.01
C ASP A 164 7.01 8.98 11.04
N GLU A 165 8.07 9.04 11.84
CA GLU A 165 8.24 10.09 12.86
C GLU A 165 8.44 11.50 12.26
N SER A 166 8.90 11.59 11.02
CA SER A 166 9.10 12.85 10.29
C SER A 166 7.82 13.35 9.61
N GLY A 167 6.75 12.54 9.64
CA GLY A 167 5.48 12.85 8.99
C GLY A 167 5.52 12.60 7.48
N GLU A 168 6.34 11.65 7.03
CA GLU A 168 6.39 11.19 5.64
C GLU A 168 5.64 9.87 5.45
N ILE A 169 5.02 9.71 4.28
CA ILE A 169 4.33 8.46 3.90
C ILE A 169 5.34 7.45 3.38
N ILE A 170 5.48 6.34 4.10
CA ILE A 170 6.44 5.26 3.81
C ILE A 170 5.70 3.96 3.47
N PRO A 171 6.10 3.22 2.41
CA PRO A 171 5.47 1.95 2.06
C PRO A 171 5.73 0.86 3.11
N VAL A 172 4.70 0.07 3.40
CA VAL A 172 4.82 -1.14 4.21
C VAL A 172 5.40 -2.27 3.35
N LYS A 173 6.60 -2.75 3.70
CA LYS A 173 7.31 -3.81 2.95
C LYS A 173 6.55 -5.15 2.94
N ASN A 174 5.90 -5.49 4.05
CA ASN A 174 5.15 -6.74 4.22
C ASN A 174 3.73 -6.43 4.68
N PRO A 175 2.83 -6.02 3.77
CA PRO A 175 1.46 -5.72 4.12
C PRO A 175 0.71 -7.01 4.53
N ASP A 176 -0.28 -6.84 5.40
CA ASP A 176 -1.19 -7.93 5.79
C ASP A 176 -1.91 -8.49 4.55
N LYS A 177 -1.96 -9.82 4.42
CA LYS A 177 -2.57 -10.53 3.28
C LYS A 177 -4.04 -10.85 3.49
N ILE A 178 -4.63 -10.37 4.59
CA ILE A 178 -6.03 -10.64 4.92
C ILE A 178 -6.98 -10.37 3.75
N SER A 179 -7.81 -11.36 3.47
CA SER A 179 -8.81 -11.35 2.40
C SER A 179 -10.23 -11.14 2.95
N LEU A 180 -11.15 -10.75 2.07
CA LEU A 180 -12.56 -10.58 2.44
C LEU A 180 -13.24 -11.92 2.80
N ASP A 181 -12.69 -13.03 2.31
CA ASP A 181 -13.19 -14.39 2.54
C ASP A 181 -12.91 -14.87 3.96
N GLU A 182 -11.88 -14.31 4.61
CA GLU A 182 -11.54 -14.58 6.01
C GLU A 182 -12.50 -13.90 7.01
N LEU A 183 -13.35 -12.98 6.54
CA LEU A 183 -14.27 -12.21 7.36
C LEU A 183 -15.66 -12.82 7.34
N VAL A 184 -15.80 -13.90 8.11
CA VAL A 184 -17.04 -14.62 8.29
C VAL A 184 -17.99 -13.83 9.23
N ASP A 185 -19.26 -13.73 8.84
CA ASP A 185 -20.39 -13.20 9.62
C ASP A 185 -20.47 -11.68 9.90
N TYR A 186 -19.71 -10.86 9.17
CA TYR A 186 -19.89 -9.39 9.18
C TYR A 186 -20.36 -8.84 7.83
N GLU A 187 -21.18 -9.59 7.09
CA GLU A 187 -21.54 -9.25 5.71
C GLU A 187 -22.21 -7.89 5.58
N ILE A 188 -23.11 -7.52 6.49
CA ILE A 188 -23.79 -6.22 6.47
C ILE A 188 -22.77 -5.09 6.67
N GLN A 189 -21.95 -5.18 7.72
CA GLN A 189 -20.92 -4.20 8.04
C GLN A 189 -19.89 -4.09 6.90
N ARG A 190 -19.45 -5.24 6.37
CA ARG A 190 -18.52 -5.34 5.24
C ARG A 190 -19.10 -4.68 4.01
N ASN A 191 -20.35 -4.98 3.65
CA ASN A 191 -21.02 -4.42 2.48
C ASN A 191 -21.16 -2.90 2.60
N GLN A 192 -21.45 -2.36 3.78
CA GLN A 192 -21.46 -0.91 4.00
C GLN A 192 -20.09 -0.26 3.72
N ILE A 193 -18.99 -0.87 4.18
CA ILE A 193 -17.63 -0.38 3.92
C ILE A 193 -17.30 -0.50 2.42
N ILE A 194 -17.65 -1.62 1.80
CA ILE A 194 -17.45 -1.87 0.37
C ILE A 194 -18.17 -0.82 -0.48
N GLU A 195 -19.46 -0.58 -0.24
CA GLU A 195 -20.25 0.36 -1.05
C GLU A 195 -19.73 1.80 -0.88
N ASN A 196 -19.33 2.19 0.33
CA ASN A 196 -18.69 3.49 0.56
C ASN A 196 -17.32 3.60 -0.15
N THR A 197 -16.54 2.52 -0.16
CA THR A 197 -15.24 2.45 -0.85
C THR A 197 -15.41 2.53 -2.37
N LYS A 198 -16.40 1.84 -2.93
CA LYS A 198 -16.77 1.95 -4.36
C LYS A 198 -17.21 3.36 -4.74
N ALA A 199 -17.93 4.05 -3.84
CA ALA A 199 -18.29 5.44 -4.05
C ALA A 199 -17.03 6.32 -4.16
N LEU A 200 -16.06 6.15 -3.24
CA LEU A 200 -14.76 6.85 -3.28
C LEU A 200 -14.01 6.59 -4.60
N LEU A 201 -13.89 5.32 -5.01
CA LEU A 201 -13.26 4.89 -6.26
C LEU A 201 -13.91 5.50 -7.49
N SER A 202 -15.23 5.60 -7.49
CA SER A 202 -16.01 6.22 -8.56
C SER A 202 -15.94 7.76 -8.54
N GLY A 203 -15.22 8.38 -7.59
CA GLY A 203 -15.20 9.83 -7.40
C GLY A 203 -16.53 10.42 -6.93
N LYS A 204 -17.44 9.58 -6.41
CA LYS A 204 -18.67 10.01 -5.75
C LYS A 204 -18.37 10.41 -4.30
N PRO A 205 -19.24 11.21 -3.65
CA PRO A 205 -19.11 11.49 -2.22
C PRO A 205 -19.06 10.19 -1.41
N ALA A 206 -18.01 10.00 -0.64
CA ALA A 206 -17.84 8.89 0.30
C ALA A 206 -17.82 9.45 1.73
N ALA A 207 -18.47 8.74 2.64
CA ALA A 207 -18.50 9.10 4.05
C ALA A 207 -17.18 8.73 4.75
N ASN A 208 -16.78 9.53 5.73
CA ASN A 208 -15.84 9.09 6.75
C ASN A 208 -16.54 8.05 7.64
N ILE A 209 -15.87 6.95 7.93
CA ILE A 209 -16.45 5.80 8.66
C ILE A 209 -15.86 5.71 10.07
N LEU A 210 -16.72 5.57 11.08
CA LEU A 210 -16.34 5.14 12.42
C LEU A 210 -16.82 3.70 12.67
N LEU A 211 -15.87 2.78 12.85
CA LEU A 211 -16.11 1.38 13.20
C LEU A 211 -16.03 1.21 14.73
N THR A 212 -17.13 0.84 15.37
CA THR A 212 -17.19 0.66 16.84
C THR A 212 -17.42 -0.80 17.22
N GLY A 213 -16.86 -1.26 18.34
CA GLY A 213 -17.08 -2.62 18.83
C GLY A 213 -15.94 -3.12 19.70
N ASP A 214 -16.12 -4.24 20.39
CA ASP A 214 -15.08 -4.80 21.26
C ASP A 214 -13.80 -5.16 20.49
N ALA A 215 -12.68 -5.24 21.20
CA ALA A 215 -11.44 -5.75 20.63
C ALA A 215 -11.63 -7.18 20.09
N GLY A 216 -11.01 -7.48 18.94
CA GLY A 216 -11.04 -8.82 18.34
C GLY A 216 -12.30 -9.15 17.50
N THR A 217 -13.22 -8.20 17.29
CA THR A 217 -14.39 -8.36 16.41
C THR A 217 -14.11 -8.14 14.92
N GLY A 218 -12.86 -7.87 14.53
CA GLY A 218 -12.47 -7.78 13.11
C GLY A 218 -12.62 -6.41 12.45
N LYS A 219 -12.77 -5.32 13.21
CA LYS A 219 -12.88 -3.94 12.67
C LYS A 219 -11.72 -3.56 11.73
N SER A 220 -10.49 -3.62 12.24
CA SER A 220 -9.26 -3.25 11.49
C SER A 220 -9.00 -4.22 10.35
N SER A 221 -9.19 -5.51 10.62
CA SER A 221 -9.14 -6.60 9.62
C SER A 221 -10.08 -6.36 8.44
N THR A 222 -11.30 -5.86 8.70
CA THR A 222 -12.28 -5.56 7.64
C THR A 222 -11.83 -4.43 6.75
N VAL A 223 -11.32 -3.34 7.32
CA VAL A 223 -10.80 -2.22 6.53
C VAL A 223 -9.61 -2.66 5.66
N LYS A 224 -8.68 -3.42 6.24
CA LYS A 224 -7.51 -3.94 5.51
C LYS A 224 -7.89 -4.91 4.38
N ALA A 225 -8.85 -5.80 4.62
CA ALA A 225 -9.34 -6.72 3.60
C ALA A 225 -10.03 -5.98 2.43
N VAL A 226 -10.82 -4.95 2.72
CA VAL A 226 -11.42 -4.08 1.69
C VAL A 226 -10.33 -3.35 0.92
N ALA A 227 -9.33 -2.79 1.61
CA ALA A 227 -8.19 -2.13 0.97
C ALA A 227 -7.43 -3.07 0.02
N ASN A 228 -7.20 -4.31 0.44
CA ASN A 228 -6.56 -5.34 -0.35
C ASN A 228 -7.38 -5.72 -1.59
N ALA A 229 -8.69 -5.90 -1.44
CA ALA A 229 -9.58 -6.28 -2.54
C ALA A 229 -9.64 -5.20 -3.63
N PHE A 230 -9.61 -3.92 -3.24
CA PHE A 230 -9.71 -2.78 -4.15
C PHE A 230 -8.37 -2.16 -4.56
N TYR A 231 -7.24 -2.74 -4.14
CA TYR A 231 -5.91 -2.31 -4.59
C TYR A 231 -5.78 -2.26 -6.12
N PRO A 232 -6.24 -3.28 -6.88
CA PRO A 232 -6.21 -3.25 -8.35
C PRO A 232 -7.07 -2.15 -8.99
N GLU A 233 -8.03 -1.61 -8.24
CA GLU A 233 -8.91 -0.52 -8.69
C GLU A 233 -8.35 0.87 -8.36
N GLY A 234 -7.16 0.96 -7.76
CA GLY A 234 -6.49 2.24 -7.45
C GLY A 234 -6.67 2.71 -6.00
N LEU A 235 -7.11 1.83 -5.10
CA LEU A 235 -7.17 2.13 -3.67
C LEU A 235 -5.82 1.92 -3.00
N ARG A 236 -5.45 2.83 -2.10
CA ARG A 236 -4.33 2.71 -1.18
C ARG A 236 -4.80 2.96 0.25
N ILE A 237 -4.15 2.35 1.22
CA ILE A 237 -4.42 2.58 2.64
C ILE A 237 -3.19 3.16 3.32
N ILE A 238 -3.37 4.21 4.11
CA ILE A 238 -2.32 4.86 4.89
C ILE A 238 -2.72 4.74 6.34
N GLU A 239 -1.94 3.98 7.12
CA GLU A 239 -2.13 3.88 8.56
C GLU A 239 -1.58 5.13 9.26
N VAL A 240 -2.42 5.71 10.10
CA VAL A 240 -2.12 6.89 10.90
C VAL A 240 -2.28 6.52 12.37
N ARG A 241 -1.23 6.69 13.16
CA ARG A 241 -1.28 6.47 14.61
C ARG A 241 -1.90 7.69 15.30
N LYS A 242 -2.41 7.51 16.52
CA LYS A 242 -3.07 8.57 17.28
C LYS A 242 -2.17 9.79 17.54
N GLU A 243 -0.87 9.58 17.73
CA GLU A 243 0.11 10.65 17.98
C GLU A 243 0.49 11.42 16.71
N GLN A 244 -0.04 10.98 15.55
CA GLN A 244 0.27 11.52 14.23
C GLN A 244 -0.93 12.26 13.61
N LEU A 245 -2.05 12.38 14.34
CA LEU A 245 -3.27 13.01 13.84
C LEU A 245 -3.06 14.47 13.43
N ARG A 246 -2.14 15.19 14.08
CA ARG A 246 -1.72 16.55 13.70
C ARG A 246 -1.11 16.67 12.29
N VAL A 247 -0.57 15.59 11.74
CA VAL A 247 0.07 15.58 10.41
C VAL A 247 -0.94 15.41 9.28
N ILE A 248 -2.17 14.97 9.58
CA ILE A 248 -3.20 14.66 8.58
C ILE A 248 -3.41 15.80 7.56
N PRO A 249 -3.51 17.09 7.93
CA PRO A 249 -3.68 18.16 6.95
C PRO A 249 -2.56 18.21 5.90
N LYS A 250 -1.29 18.06 6.32
CA LYS A 250 -0.13 17.98 5.41
C LYS A 250 -0.23 16.79 4.46
N ILE A 251 -0.67 15.64 4.98
CA ILE A 251 -0.88 14.44 4.18
C ILE A 251 -1.98 14.65 3.13
N LEU A 252 -3.11 15.27 3.51
CA LEU A 252 -4.18 15.54 2.56
C LEU A 252 -3.74 16.47 1.44
N ASP A 253 -2.90 17.46 1.73
CA ASP A 253 -2.33 18.35 0.70
C ASP A 253 -1.39 17.58 -0.26
N GLU A 254 -0.56 16.64 0.24
CA GLU A 254 0.28 15.76 -0.62
C GLU A 254 -0.60 14.89 -1.54
N LEU A 255 -1.69 14.35 -1.01
CA LEU A 255 -2.55 13.40 -1.74
C LEU A 255 -3.55 14.06 -2.67
N ALA A 256 -3.93 15.32 -2.45
CA ALA A 256 -5.04 15.98 -3.16
C ALA A 256 -4.91 15.96 -4.69
N LEU A 257 -3.69 16.01 -5.21
CA LEU A 257 -3.37 16.01 -6.64
C LEU A 257 -3.11 14.61 -7.21
N ASN A 258 -3.09 13.59 -6.37
CA ASN A 258 -2.84 12.22 -6.79
C ASN A 258 -4.11 11.60 -7.41
N PRO A 259 -4.00 10.90 -8.57
CA PRO A 259 -5.15 10.30 -9.24
C PRO A 259 -5.72 9.07 -8.52
N LEU A 260 -4.95 8.42 -7.64
CA LEU A 260 -5.39 7.29 -6.83
C LEU A 260 -6.35 7.73 -5.71
N LYS A 261 -7.00 6.74 -5.10
CA LYS A 261 -7.86 6.93 -3.93
C LYS A 261 -7.20 6.39 -2.67
N PHE A 262 -7.44 7.06 -1.56
CA PHE A 262 -6.79 6.75 -0.30
C PHE A 262 -7.81 6.58 0.83
N ILE A 263 -7.60 5.56 1.65
CA ILE A 263 -8.19 5.46 2.99
C ILE A 263 -7.11 5.87 3.99
N LEU A 264 -7.37 6.95 4.74
CA LEU A 264 -6.62 7.21 5.97
C LEU A 264 -7.21 6.35 7.07
N PHE A 265 -6.47 5.33 7.48
CA PHE A 265 -6.90 4.37 8.48
C PHE A 265 -6.30 4.72 9.84
N ILE A 266 -7.17 4.99 10.81
CA ILE A 266 -6.79 5.30 12.18
C ILE A 266 -7.23 4.14 13.07
N ASP A 267 -6.27 3.36 13.56
CA ASP A 267 -6.60 2.22 14.42
C ASP A 267 -6.68 2.65 15.89
N ASP A 268 -7.67 2.11 16.58
CA ASP A 268 -7.95 2.30 18.00
C ASP A 268 -7.91 3.77 18.46
N LEU A 269 -8.86 4.56 17.96
CA LEU A 269 -9.20 5.86 18.53
C LEU A 269 -9.70 5.67 19.97
N SER A 270 -8.75 5.68 20.91
CA SER A 270 -8.95 5.77 22.34
C SER A 270 -8.60 7.19 22.80
N PHE A 271 -9.60 7.92 23.31
CA PHE A 271 -9.45 9.31 23.70
C PHE A 271 -9.06 9.36 25.18
N LEU A 272 -7.76 9.51 25.45
CA LEU A 272 -7.24 9.84 26.77
C LEU A 272 -6.30 11.03 26.59
N SER A 273 -6.81 12.22 26.95
CA SER A 273 -6.12 13.46 27.29
C SER A 273 -4.83 13.77 26.50
N ASP A 274 -5.00 14.27 25.27
CA ASP A 274 -4.14 15.31 24.70
C ASP A 274 -4.91 15.94 23.52
N ASP A 275 -5.43 17.15 23.73
CA ASP A 275 -6.39 17.81 22.82
C ASP A 275 -5.73 18.29 21.51
N ASP A 276 -4.41 18.54 21.52
CA ASP A 276 -3.72 19.15 20.37
C ASP A 276 -3.64 18.24 19.15
N ASP A 277 -3.50 16.92 19.33
CA ASP A 277 -3.40 15.97 18.22
C ASP A 277 -4.75 15.80 17.49
N PHE A 278 -5.88 15.97 18.18
CA PHE A 278 -7.21 15.80 17.61
C PHE A 278 -7.67 16.95 16.72
N ASN A 279 -7.07 18.14 16.86
CA ASN A 279 -7.39 19.30 16.03
C ASN A 279 -7.22 19.02 14.53
N GLY A 280 -6.20 18.25 14.15
CA GLY A 280 -5.96 17.85 12.77
C GLY A 280 -7.10 17.00 12.20
N LEU A 281 -7.52 15.97 12.93
CA LEU A 281 -8.64 15.11 12.55
C LEU A 281 -9.96 15.89 12.53
N LYS A 282 -10.18 16.74 13.54
CA LYS A 282 -11.39 17.58 13.69
C LYS A 282 -11.61 18.48 12.47
N ALA A 283 -10.56 19.16 12.02
CA ALA A 283 -10.61 20.05 10.86
C ALA A 283 -10.97 19.30 9.56
N VAL A 284 -10.51 18.07 9.41
CA VAL A 284 -10.84 17.22 8.25
C VAL A 284 -12.31 16.82 8.28
N LEU A 285 -12.82 16.42 9.44
CA LEU A 285 -14.22 15.99 9.60
C LEU A 285 -15.20 17.17 9.47
N GLU A 286 -14.81 18.39 9.85
CA GLU A 286 -15.64 19.61 9.72
C GLU A 286 -15.75 20.16 8.30
N GLY A 287 -14.97 19.67 7.34
CA GLY A 287 -14.98 20.25 5.99
C GLY A 287 -13.95 21.35 5.75
N SER A 288 -13.29 21.87 6.80
CA SER A 288 -12.38 23.02 6.68
C SER A 288 -11.11 22.70 5.89
N VAL A 289 -10.66 21.44 5.96
CA VAL A 289 -9.53 20.91 5.17
C VAL A 289 -10.00 19.95 4.06
N SER A 290 -11.09 19.20 4.28
CA SER A 290 -11.55 18.15 3.35
C SER A 290 -12.22 18.65 2.07
N ALA A 291 -12.52 19.95 1.94
CA ALA A 291 -12.89 20.54 0.66
C ALA A 291 -11.81 20.36 -0.43
N ARG A 292 -10.56 20.04 -0.05
CA ARG A 292 -9.43 19.90 -0.97
C ARG A 292 -9.14 18.48 -1.48
N SER A 293 -9.59 17.42 -0.80
CA SER A 293 -9.14 16.04 -1.06
C SER A 293 -10.30 15.08 -1.32
N SER A 294 -10.99 15.27 -2.45
CA SER A 294 -12.07 14.37 -2.93
C SER A 294 -11.65 12.92 -3.21
N ASN A 295 -10.35 12.62 -3.08
CA ASN A 295 -9.76 11.31 -3.27
C ASN A 295 -9.39 10.60 -1.98
N VAL A 296 -9.73 11.15 -0.80
CA VAL A 296 -9.40 10.58 0.50
C VAL A 296 -10.66 10.36 1.34
N ALA A 297 -10.76 9.23 2.04
CA ALA A 297 -11.75 8.99 3.08
C ALA A 297 -11.07 8.57 4.40
N VAL A 298 -11.61 9.00 5.54
CA VAL A 298 -11.07 8.67 6.87
C VAL A 298 -11.87 7.54 7.49
N TYR A 299 -11.21 6.40 7.73
CA TYR A 299 -11.79 5.24 8.41
C TYR A 299 -11.11 5.07 9.76
N ALA A 300 -11.88 5.09 10.84
CA ALA A 300 -11.34 4.95 12.19
C ALA A 300 -12.00 3.80 12.94
N THR A 301 -11.24 3.09 13.77
CA THR A 301 -11.79 2.09 14.70
C THR A 301 -11.83 2.62 16.12
N SER A 302 -12.82 2.22 16.92
CA SER A 302 -12.84 2.48 18.36
C SER A 302 -13.33 1.27 19.12
N ASN A 303 -12.61 0.92 20.19
CA ASN A 303 -12.95 -0.21 21.06
C ASN A 303 -14.04 0.12 22.09
N ARG A 304 -14.42 1.40 22.24
CA ARG A 304 -15.48 1.80 23.20
C ARG A 304 -16.85 1.72 22.53
N ARG A 305 -17.60 0.65 22.84
CA ARG A 305 -19.05 0.53 22.55
C ARG A 305 -19.90 1.68 23.12
N HIS A 306 -19.32 2.52 23.97
CA HIS A 306 -20.00 3.54 24.75
C HIS A 306 -19.35 4.93 24.64
N ILE A 307 -19.09 5.43 23.43
CA ILE A 307 -18.95 6.89 23.27
C ILE A 307 -20.25 7.61 23.67
N ILE A 308 -21.40 6.94 23.46
CA ILE A 308 -22.74 7.54 23.50
C ILE A 308 -23.52 7.23 24.80
N ARG A 309 -23.02 6.31 25.65
CA ARG A 309 -23.82 5.72 26.75
C ARG A 309 -23.25 5.81 28.16
N GLU A 310 -22.08 6.42 28.37
CA GLU A 310 -21.71 6.94 29.70
C GLU A 310 -22.53 8.21 30.02
N ARG A 311 -23.85 8.06 29.97
CA ARG A 311 -24.76 8.99 30.61
C ARG A 311 -24.79 8.57 32.09
N PHE A 312 -24.26 9.45 32.93
CA PHE A 312 -24.86 9.76 34.23
C PHE A 312 -24.70 8.76 35.40
N SER A 313 -23.70 7.88 35.46
CA SER A 313 -23.63 6.96 36.63
C SER A 313 -22.27 6.67 37.27
N ASP A 314 -21.21 7.45 37.03
CA ASP A 314 -20.08 7.49 37.96
C ASP A 314 -19.85 8.94 38.35
N ARG A 315 -20.61 9.34 39.37
CA ARG A 315 -20.49 10.62 40.05
C ARG A 315 -19.59 10.38 41.26
N GLU A 316 -18.39 10.92 41.23
CA GLU A 316 -17.74 11.65 42.34
C GLU A 316 -16.21 11.68 42.16
N GLY A 317 -15.73 12.80 41.60
CA GLY A 317 -14.43 13.36 41.93
C GLY A 317 -13.44 13.35 40.77
N ASP A 318 -12.98 14.56 40.39
CA ASP A 318 -12.03 14.89 39.30
C ASP A 318 -12.59 14.99 37.86
N ASP A 319 -13.91 15.16 37.72
CA ASP A 319 -14.67 14.91 36.49
C ASP A 319 -14.80 16.06 35.46
N ILE A 320 -14.30 17.27 35.68
CA ILE A 320 -14.56 18.39 34.74
C ILE A 320 -13.80 18.19 33.42
N HIS A 321 -12.48 17.96 33.48
CA HIS A 321 -11.67 17.72 32.28
C HIS A 321 -12.03 16.42 31.54
N ARG A 322 -12.50 15.40 32.27
CA ARG A 322 -13.00 14.16 31.66
C ARG A 322 -14.32 14.36 30.93
N ASN A 323 -15.23 15.16 31.48
CA ASN A 323 -16.50 15.49 30.83
C ASN A 323 -16.29 16.32 29.56
N ASP A 324 -15.38 17.28 29.58
CA ASP A 324 -15.04 18.08 28.39
C ASP A 324 -14.44 17.20 27.28
N ALA A 325 -13.48 16.33 27.61
CA ALA A 325 -12.90 15.38 26.67
C ALA A 325 -13.94 14.38 26.11
N MET A 326 -14.89 13.93 26.95
CA MET A 326 -15.99 13.06 26.49
C MET A 326 -16.97 13.81 25.58
N GLN A 327 -17.33 15.05 25.89
CA GLN A 327 -18.22 15.86 25.04
C GLN A 327 -17.56 16.18 23.69
N GLU A 328 -16.27 16.51 23.68
CA GLU A 328 -15.52 16.72 22.44
C GLU A 328 -15.43 15.45 21.61
N MET A 329 -15.28 14.29 22.26
CA MET A 329 -15.28 12.97 21.61
C MET A 329 -16.64 12.62 21.00
N ILE A 330 -17.76 12.91 21.67
CA ILE A 330 -19.11 12.74 21.11
C ILE A 330 -19.27 13.66 19.90
N SER A 331 -18.88 14.93 20.02
CA SER A 331 -18.90 15.91 18.93
C SER A 331 -18.07 15.47 17.73
N LEU A 332 -16.90 14.85 17.95
CA LEU A 332 -16.05 14.33 16.89
C LEU A 332 -16.62 13.05 16.26
N SER A 333 -17.15 12.14 17.08
CA SER A 333 -17.85 10.94 16.63
C SER A 333 -19.02 11.28 15.73
N ASP A 334 -19.87 12.24 16.11
CA ASP A 334 -21.07 12.64 15.37
C ASP A 334 -20.77 13.23 13.97
N ARG A 335 -19.51 13.54 13.68
CA ARG A 335 -19.06 14.07 12.37
C ARG A 335 -18.65 12.98 11.39
N PHE A 336 -18.57 11.72 11.83
CA PHE A 336 -18.43 10.62 10.90
C PHE A 336 -19.76 10.40 10.17
N GLY A 337 -19.70 10.35 8.84
CA GLY A 337 -20.90 10.22 8.01
C GLY A 337 -21.51 8.81 8.05
N LEU A 338 -20.78 7.82 8.54
CA LEU A 338 -21.24 6.44 8.66
C LEU A 338 -20.68 5.78 9.92
N HIS A 339 -21.59 5.25 10.75
CA HIS A 339 -21.26 4.49 11.95
C HIS A 339 -21.55 3.01 11.73
N ILE A 340 -20.55 2.16 11.94
CA ILE A 340 -20.68 0.71 11.74
C ILE A 340 -20.31 0.00 13.03
N SER A 341 -21.27 -0.74 13.61
CA SER A 341 -21.08 -1.46 14.87
C SER A 341 -20.79 -2.95 14.65
N PHE A 342 -19.69 -3.40 15.23
CA PHE A 342 -19.22 -4.78 15.27
C PHE A 342 -19.52 -5.39 16.63
N ASN A 343 -20.50 -6.29 16.66
CA ASN A 343 -20.89 -7.00 17.87
C ASN A 343 -20.05 -8.26 18.06
N LYS A 344 -19.93 -8.72 19.31
CA LYS A 344 -19.35 -10.04 19.58
C LYS A 344 -20.24 -11.11 18.93
N PRO A 345 -19.66 -12.11 18.27
CA PRO A 345 -20.42 -13.20 17.69
C PRO A 345 -21.15 -13.98 18.79
N ASP A 346 -22.36 -14.46 18.48
CA ASP A 346 -23.01 -15.45 19.33
C ASP A 346 -22.31 -16.82 19.20
N LYS A 347 -22.80 -17.84 19.91
CA LYS A 347 -22.20 -19.17 19.87
C LYS A 347 -22.20 -19.77 18.46
N ASN A 348 -23.32 -19.68 17.76
CA ASN A 348 -23.47 -20.30 16.45
C ASN A 348 -22.58 -19.59 15.43
N THR A 349 -22.58 -18.25 15.44
CA THR A 349 -21.68 -17.42 14.64
C THR A 349 -20.21 -17.76 14.94
N TYR A 350 -19.84 -17.87 16.21
CA TYR A 350 -18.46 -18.21 16.58
C TYR A 350 -18.02 -19.58 16.04
N LEU A 351 -18.90 -20.58 16.14
CA LEU A 351 -18.62 -21.93 15.65
C LEU A 351 -18.55 -21.97 14.12
N ASP A 352 -19.38 -21.20 13.41
CA ASP A 352 -19.30 -21.07 11.94
C ASP A 352 -17.97 -20.44 11.50
N ILE A 353 -17.52 -19.38 12.19
CA ILE A 353 -16.19 -18.79 11.97
C ILE A 353 -15.09 -19.84 12.16
N VAL A 354 -15.15 -20.64 13.22
CA VAL A 354 -14.16 -21.70 13.47
C VAL A 354 -14.19 -22.76 12.37
N ALA A 355 -15.36 -23.19 11.93
CA ALA A 355 -15.52 -24.19 10.87
C ALA A 355 -14.89 -23.73 9.56
N LYS A 356 -15.18 -22.51 9.11
CA LYS A 356 -14.62 -21.94 7.88
C LYS A 356 -13.12 -21.73 7.96
N LEU A 357 -12.61 -21.25 9.10
CA LEU A 357 -11.16 -21.14 9.30
C LEU A 357 -10.48 -22.51 9.34
N ALA A 358 -11.12 -23.54 9.89
CA ALA A 358 -10.56 -24.89 9.90
C ALA A 358 -10.42 -25.47 8.48
N GLU A 359 -11.44 -25.27 7.64
CA GLU A 359 -11.41 -25.65 6.22
C GLU A 359 -10.32 -24.89 5.46
N GLN A 360 -10.31 -23.55 5.58
CA GLN A 360 -9.38 -22.68 4.86
C GLN A 360 -7.91 -23.00 5.16
N TYR A 361 -7.60 -23.30 6.42
CA TYR A 361 -6.22 -23.53 6.86
C TYR A 361 -5.85 -25.02 6.98
N GLY A 362 -6.72 -25.94 6.55
CA GLY A 362 -6.46 -27.38 6.62
C GLY A 362 -6.28 -27.92 8.04
N ALA A 363 -6.92 -27.29 9.02
CA ALA A 363 -6.77 -27.62 10.44
C ALA A 363 -7.49 -28.91 10.85
N GLY A 364 -8.35 -29.46 9.98
CA GLY A 364 -9.11 -30.68 10.21
C GLY A 364 -10.56 -30.53 9.75
N SER A 365 -11.34 -31.61 9.83
CA SER A 365 -12.79 -31.54 9.64
C SER A 365 -13.43 -30.93 10.88
N PHE A 366 -14.39 -30.03 10.69
CA PHE A 366 -15.14 -29.46 11.79
C PHE A 366 -16.21 -30.47 12.27
N ASP A 367 -16.03 -30.97 13.49
CA ASP A 367 -16.94 -31.91 14.16
C ASP A 367 -17.38 -31.39 15.55
N ASP A 368 -18.25 -32.15 16.22
CA ASP A 368 -18.78 -31.79 17.54
C ASP A 368 -17.67 -31.66 18.60
N GLU A 369 -16.58 -32.41 18.48
CA GLU A 369 -15.46 -32.37 19.41
C GLU A 369 -14.62 -31.09 19.24
N MET A 370 -14.36 -30.70 17.99
CA MET A 370 -13.73 -29.43 17.64
C MET A 370 -14.61 -28.26 18.08
N ALA A 371 -15.92 -28.33 17.84
CA ALA A 371 -16.86 -27.30 18.25
C ALA A 371 -16.87 -27.09 19.78
N ALA A 372 -16.92 -28.19 20.54
CA ALA A 372 -16.86 -28.13 22.00
C ALA A 372 -15.52 -27.58 22.51
N SER A 373 -14.41 -27.97 21.88
CA SER A 373 -13.06 -27.50 22.23
C SER A 373 -12.87 -26.01 21.93
N ALA A 374 -13.34 -25.56 20.77
CA ALA A 374 -13.30 -24.15 20.38
C ALA A 374 -14.12 -23.28 21.32
N GLU A 375 -15.34 -23.72 21.66
CA GLU A 375 -16.21 -23.00 22.59
C GLU A 375 -15.57 -22.88 23.98
N ARG A 376 -14.97 -23.97 24.49
CA ARG A 376 -14.24 -23.95 25.77
C ARG A 376 -13.08 -22.95 25.72
N PHE A 377 -12.29 -22.99 24.65
CA PHE A 377 -11.16 -22.08 24.44
C PHE A 377 -11.59 -20.60 24.45
N ALA A 378 -12.73 -20.28 23.82
CA ALA A 378 -13.28 -18.92 23.83
C ALA A 378 -13.75 -18.48 25.22
N LEU A 379 -14.49 -19.34 25.93
CA LEU A 379 -15.01 -19.00 27.25
C LEU A 379 -13.90 -18.77 28.29
N GLU A 380 -12.84 -19.57 28.25
CA GLU A 380 -11.66 -19.40 29.13
C GLU A 380 -10.91 -18.08 28.88
N ARG A 381 -11.02 -17.51 27.68
CA ARG A 381 -10.28 -16.31 27.24
C ARG A 381 -11.13 -15.05 27.14
N GLY A 382 -12.26 -15.01 27.85
CA GLY A 382 -13.08 -13.80 27.98
C GLY A 382 -14.18 -13.63 26.92
N GLY A 383 -14.57 -14.71 26.25
CA GLY A 383 -15.75 -14.78 25.40
C GLY A 383 -15.44 -15.02 23.92
N ARG A 384 -16.44 -14.86 23.06
CA ARG A 384 -16.34 -15.23 21.65
C ARG A 384 -15.84 -14.06 20.80
N SER A 385 -14.88 -14.32 19.92
CA SER A 385 -14.36 -13.34 18.95
C SER A 385 -13.69 -14.03 17.78
N ALA A 386 -13.64 -13.37 16.61
CA ALA A 386 -12.93 -13.87 15.44
C ALA A 386 -11.42 -14.06 15.72
N ARG A 387 -10.81 -13.16 16.52
CA ARG A 387 -9.42 -13.31 16.96
C ARG A 387 -9.20 -14.61 17.74
N LEU A 388 -10.10 -14.97 18.65
CA LEU A 388 -9.98 -16.20 19.43
C LEU A 388 -10.24 -17.45 18.59
N ALA A 389 -11.15 -17.39 17.60
CA ALA A 389 -11.32 -18.46 16.63
C ALA A 389 -10.01 -18.72 15.86
N ARG A 390 -9.36 -17.65 15.38
CA ARG A 390 -8.06 -17.75 14.69
C ARG A 390 -6.97 -18.35 15.59
N GLN A 391 -6.84 -17.86 16.82
CA GLN A 391 -5.87 -18.40 17.79
C GLN A 391 -6.12 -19.87 18.12
N PHE A 392 -7.39 -20.30 18.17
CA PHE A 392 -7.74 -21.71 18.37
C PHE A 392 -7.23 -22.55 17.19
N ILE A 393 -7.48 -22.13 15.95
CA ILE A 393 -6.98 -22.82 14.74
C ILE A 393 -5.45 -22.87 14.72
N ASP A 394 -4.78 -21.76 15.00
CA ASP A 394 -3.31 -21.71 15.09
C ASP A 394 -2.78 -22.69 16.15
N SER A 395 -3.52 -22.87 17.25
CA SER A 395 -3.17 -23.83 18.32
C SER A 395 -3.37 -25.30 17.93
N LEU A 396 -4.25 -25.60 16.97
CA LEU A 396 -4.41 -26.94 16.42
C LEU A 396 -3.30 -27.25 15.42
N LEU A 397 -2.95 -26.28 14.59
CA LEU A 397 -1.88 -26.42 13.59
C LEU A 397 -0.50 -26.57 14.23
N SER A 398 -0.24 -25.92 15.37
CA SER A 398 1.04 -26.05 16.09
C SER A 398 1.23 -27.37 16.83
N LYS A 399 0.17 -28.17 16.97
CA LYS A 399 0.20 -29.50 17.61
C LYS A 399 0.32 -30.65 16.62
N LYS A 400 0.21 -30.38 15.31
CA LYS A 400 0.57 -31.31 14.23
C LYS A 400 2.06 -31.22 13.97
#